data_AF-A0A0T6Y4X0-F1
#
_entry.id   AF-A0A0T6Y4X0-F1
#
_cell.length_a   1.000
_cell.length_b   1.000
_cell.length_c   1.000
_cell.angle_alpha   90.00
_cell.angle_beta   90.00
_cell.angle_gamma   90.00
#
_symmetry.space_group_name_H-M   'P 1'
#
loop_
_entity.id
_entity.type
_entity.pdbx_description
1 polymer ?
#
loop_
_entity_poly.entity_id
_entity_poly.type
_entity_poly.pdbx_seq_one_letter_code
_entity_poly.pdbx_strand_id
1 'polypeptide(L)'
;MLGQSPAGMNATGESDLRNYYDRLQAMQEVEMTPAMMRLDECIIRSGTGSRDPGIYYEWAPLWGMSEKEKADVFKTKADAARQLVGTSPGQEIIPREAVSDALVNALVEDGSLPGLDAAIEEHGKLSEQEPSEDELAAAAVAQSIQER
;
A
#
# COMPACT_ATOMS: atom_id res chain seq x y z
N MET A 1 -27.01 -30.80 24.27
CA MET A 1 -26.71 -30.01 23.06
C MET A 1 -25.56 -29.08 23.40
N LEU A 2 -24.43 -29.22 22.72
CA LEU A 2 -23.26 -28.35 22.87
C LEU A 2 -23.63 -26.94 22.44
N GLY A 3 -23.69 -26.01 23.40
CA GLY A 3 -23.82 -24.59 23.14
C GLY A 3 -22.52 -24.06 22.57
N GLN A 4 -22.50 -23.82 21.27
CA GLN A 4 -21.46 -23.01 20.65
C GLN A 4 -21.36 -21.68 21.40
N SER A 5 -20.18 -21.40 21.95
CA SER A 5 -19.86 -20.08 22.50
C SER A 5 -19.87 -19.06 21.35
N PRO A 6 -20.44 -17.85 21.54
CA PRO A 6 -20.65 -16.92 20.44
C PRO A 6 -19.32 -16.45 19.87
N ALA A 7 -19.21 -16.45 18.54
CA ALA A 7 -18.12 -15.86 17.78
C ALA A 7 -18.12 -14.31 17.83
N GLY A 8 -18.19 -13.74 19.03
CA GLY A 8 -18.33 -12.29 19.27
C GLY A 8 -17.17 -11.62 20.00
N MET A 9 -16.19 -12.37 20.50
CA MET A 9 -15.05 -11.81 21.26
C MET A 9 -14.01 -11.09 20.41
N ASN A 10 -13.96 -11.31 19.10
CA ASN A 10 -12.99 -10.63 18.23
C ASN A 10 -13.42 -9.21 17.84
N ALA A 11 -14.72 -8.91 17.78
CA ALA A 11 -15.23 -7.61 17.31
C ALA A 11 -15.17 -6.50 18.39
N THR A 12 -15.24 -6.86 19.68
CA THR A 12 -15.16 -5.88 20.78
C THR A 12 -13.73 -5.40 21.02
N GLY A 13 -12.74 -6.30 20.94
CA GLY A 13 -11.34 -5.96 21.18
C GLY A 13 -10.76 -4.99 20.14
N GLU A 14 -11.14 -5.12 18.87
CA GLU A 14 -10.68 -4.22 17.81
C GLU A 14 -11.32 -2.83 17.94
N SER A 15 -12.62 -2.76 18.23
CA SER A 15 -13.31 -1.49 18.48
C SER A 15 -12.76 -0.77 19.72
N ASP A 16 -12.49 -1.50 20.80
CA ASP A 16 -11.93 -0.93 22.03
C ASP A 16 -10.50 -0.43 21.81
N LEU A 17 -9.69 -1.16 21.02
CA LEU A 17 -8.33 -0.76 20.69
C LEU A 17 -8.30 0.50 19.80
N ARG A 18 -9.21 0.62 18.82
CA ARG A 18 -9.37 1.84 18.02
C ARG A 18 -9.75 3.03 18.90
N ASN A 19 -10.79 2.87 19.74
CA ASN A 19 -11.21 3.92 20.68
C ASN A 19 -10.07 4.34 21.63
N TYR A 20 -9.23 3.38 22.04
CA TYR A 20 -8.07 3.66 22.89
C TYR A 20 -7.01 4.50 22.15
N TYR A 21 -6.69 4.17 20.89
CA TYR A 21 -5.75 4.98 20.12
C TYR A 21 -6.30 6.36 19.75
N ASP A 22 -7.59 6.47 19.40
CA ASP A 22 -8.22 7.77 19.17
C ASP A 22 -8.10 8.67 20.40
N ARG A 23 -8.31 8.10 21.59
CA ARG A 23 -8.13 8.82 22.85
C ARG A 23 -6.67 9.23 23.07
N LEU A 24 -5.72 8.34 22.80
CA LEU A 24 -4.29 8.66 22.95
C LEU A 24 -3.85 9.74 21.96
N GLN A 25 -4.32 9.69 20.71
CA GLN A 25 -4.03 10.70 19.71
C GLN A 25 -4.62 12.05 20.13
N ALA A 26 -5.85 12.08 20.64
CA ALA A 26 -6.44 13.29 21.20
C ALA A 26 -5.62 13.86 22.37
N MET A 27 -5.11 13.00 23.27
CA MET A 27 -4.22 13.45 24.35
C MET A 27 -2.88 13.98 23.81
N GLN A 28 -2.31 13.33 22.80
CA GLN A 28 -1.09 13.79 22.14
C GLN A 28 -1.28 15.20 21.56
N GLU A 29 -2.37 15.43 20.85
CA GLU A 29 -2.64 16.70 20.18
C GLU A 29 -3.05 17.82 21.15
N VAL A 30 -3.93 17.53 22.11
CA VAL A 30 -4.56 18.55 22.95
C VAL A 30 -3.77 18.82 24.24
N GLU A 31 -3.08 17.82 24.78
CA GLU A 31 -2.37 17.94 26.06
C GLU A 31 -0.85 17.95 25.86
N MET A 32 -0.31 16.97 25.14
CA MET A 32 1.14 16.80 25.03
C MET A 32 1.77 17.87 24.14
N THR A 33 1.21 18.17 22.97
CA THR A 33 1.73 19.21 22.07
C THR A 33 1.92 20.57 22.78
N PRO A 34 0.92 21.16 23.46
CA PRO A 34 1.14 22.43 24.16
C PRO A 34 2.09 22.31 25.35
N ALA A 35 2.14 21.15 26.02
CA ALA A 35 3.09 20.92 27.11
C ALA A 35 4.54 20.88 26.63
N MET A 36 4.80 20.29 25.45
CA MET A 36 6.12 20.17 24.82
C MET A 36 6.59 21.46 24.16
N MET A 37 5.68 22.34 23.74
CA MET A 37 5.97 23.55 22.96
C MET A 37 7.11 24.42 23.54
N ARG A 38 7.20 24.58 24.86
CA ARG A 38 8.28 25.37 25.47
C ARG A 38 9.65 24.70 25.33
N LEU A 39 9.70 23.38 25.50
CA LEU A 39 10.92 22.61 25.31
C LEU A 39 11.34 22.65 23.84
N ASP A 40 10.39 22.49 22.93
CA ASP A 40 10.64 22.52 21.49
C ASP A 40 11.20 23.88 21.04
N GLU A 41 10.62 24.99 21.51
CA GLU A 41 11.15 26.34 21.25
C GLU A 41 12.60 26.49 21.72
N CYS A 42 12.94 25.97 22.90
CA CYS A 42 14.31 26.00 23.43
C CYS A 42 15.27 25.16 22.57
N ILE A 43 14.87 23.94 22.20
CA ILE A 43 15.70 23.03 21.40
C ILE A 43 15.93 23.61 20.00
N ILE A 44 14.88 24.07 19.33
CA ILE A 44 14.96 24.63 17.97
C ILE A 44 15.86 25.86 17.96
N ARG A 45 15.66 26.81 18.89
CA ARG A 45 16.48 28.03 18.96
C ARG A 45 17.92 27.74 19.35
N SER A 46 18.15 26.76 20.23
CA SER A 46 19.51 26.34 20.60
C SER A 46 20.24 25.70 19.42
N GLY A 47 19.58 24.84 18.64
CA GLY A 47 20.18 24.13 17.51
C GLY A 47 20.32 24.95 16.24
N THR A 48 19.39 25.87 15.97
CA THR A 48 19.31 26.60 14.69
C THR A 48 19.51 28.11 14.83
N GLY A 49 19.61 28.64 16.05
CA GLY A 49 19.81 30.06 16.33
C GLY A 49 18.57 30.95 16.15
N SER A 50 17.49 30.44 15.55
CA SER A 50 16.22 31.17 15.35
C SER A 50 15.02 30.21 15.33
N ARG A 51 13.79 30.72 15.16
CA ARG A 51 12.60 29.87 15.00
C ARG A 51 12.19 29.85 13.54
N ASP A 52 12.65 28.84 12.80
CA ASP A 52 12.23 28.58 11.42
C ASP A 52 10.82 27.96 11.41
N PRO A 53 9.80 28.60 10.80
CA PRO A 53 8.44 28.06 10.73
C PRO A 53 8.32 26.75 9.95
N GLY A 54 9.31 26.39 9.13
CA GLY A 54 9.35 25.11 8.40
C GLY A 54 9.72 23.90 9.27
N ILE A 55 10.17 24.12 10.51
CA ILE A 55 10.50 23.05 11.46
C ILE A 55 9.28 22.76 12.33
N TYR A 56 8.70 21.58 12.15
CA TYR A 56 7.61 21.05 12.95
C TYR A 56 7.77 19.52 13.10
N TYR A 57 7.02 18.94 14.02
CA TYR A 57 6.94 17.50 14.18
C TYR A 57 5.48 17.06 14.07
N GLU A 58 5.29 15.79 13.73
CA GLU A 58 4.00 15.11 13.77
C GLU A 58 4.11 13.91 14.71
N TRP A 59 3.02 13.57 15.39
CA TRP A 59 2.99 12.37 16.22
C TRP A 59 3.00 11.13 15.32
N ALA A 60 3.77 10.11 15.71
CA ALA A 60 3.77 8.84 14.99
C ALA A 60 2.35 8.22 15.02
N PRO A 61 1.86 7.65 13.90
CA PRO A 61 0.54 7.05 13.86
C PRO A 61 0.43 5.91 14.88
N LEU A 62 -0.60 5.98 15.74
CA LEU A 62 -0.83 5.00 16.81
C LEU A 62 -1.52 3.73 16.32
N TRP A 63 -2.27 3.83 15.23
CA TRP A 63 -2.84 2.70 14.51
C TRP A 63 -2.28 2.69 13.09
N GLY A 64 -1.92 1.50 12.62
CA GLY A 64 -1.56 1.24 11.24
C GLY A 64 -2.05 -0.13 10.84
N MET A 65 -2.13 -0.39 9.54
CA MET A 65 -2.41 -1.74 9.06
C MET A 65 -1.33 -2.69 9.58
N SER A 66 -1.75 -3.81 10.17
CA SER A 66 -0.85 -4.92 10.47
C SER A 66 -0.18 -5.42 9.19
N GLU A 67 0.96 -6.10 9.33
CA GLU A 67 1.65 -6.70 8.17
C GLU A 67 0.73 -7.65 7.38
N LYS A 68 -0.21 -8.31 8.06
CA LYS A 68 -1.22 -9.13 7.41
C LYS A 68 -2.20 -8.29 6.58
N GLU A 69 -2.74 -7.20 7.16
CA GLU A 69 -3.65 -6.31 6.44
C GLU A 69 -2.96 -5.62 5.25
N LYS A 70 -1.69 -5.23 5.40
CA LYS A 70 -0.88 -4.72 4.29
C LYS A 70 -0.73 -5.76 3.17
N ALA A 71 -0.43 -7.02 3.53
CA ALA A 71 -0.34 -8.11 2.56
C ALA A 71 -1.68 -8.39 1.87
N ASP A 72 -2.79 -8.34 2.60
CA ASP A 72 -4.14 -8.52 2.05
C ASP A 72 -4.51 -7.37 1.09
N VAL A 73 -4.16 -6.11 1.42
CA VAL A 73 -4.32 -4.96 0.51
C VAL A 73 -3.48 -5.13 -0.74
N PHE A 74 -2.20 -5.49 -0.59
CA PHE A 74 -1.30 -5.72 -1.73
C PHE A 74 -1.86 -6.79 -2.67
N LYS A 75 -2.30 -7.93 -2.11
CA LYS A 75 -2.93 -9.01 -2.88
C LYS A 75 -4.18 -8.51 -3.60
N THR A 76 -5.05 -7.78 -2.90
CA THR A 76 -6.29 -7.25 -3.48
C THR A 76 -6.01 -6.30 -4.65
N LYS A 77 -4.99 -5.45 -4.53
CA LYS A 77 -4.54 -4.57 -5.63
C LYS A 77 -4.02 -5.37 -6.83
N ALA A 78 -3.18 -6.37 -6.59
CA ALA A 78 -2.67 -7.25 -7.64
C ALA A 78 -3.78 -8.03 -8.35
N ASP A 79 -4.74 -8.58 -7.59
CA ASP A 79 -5.89 -9.30 -8.13
C ASP A 79 -6.78 -8.37 -8.97
N ALA A 80 -7.02 -7.14 -8.49
CA ALA A 80 -7.76 -6.13 -9.24
C ALA A 80 -7.06 -5.74 -10.56
N ALA A 81 -5.74 -5.54 -10.53
CA ALA A 81 -4.96 -5.26 -11.73
C ALA A 81 -5.09 -6.40 -12.75
N ARG A 82 -5.01 -7.66 -12.30
CA ARG A 82 -5.20 -8.83 -13.17
C ARG A 82 -6.60 -8.90 -13.76
N GLN A 83 -7.63 -8.53 -13.01
CA GLN A 83 -9.00 -8.47 -13.51
C GLN A 83 -9.18 -7.37 -14.57
N LEU A 84 -8.51 -6.22 -14.43
CA LEU A 84 -8.55 -5.14 -15.41
C LEU A 84 -7.89 -5.53 -16.74
N VAL A 85 -6.78 -6.27 -16.66
CA VAL A 85 -6.10 -6.85 -17.83
C VAL A 85 -6.92 -8.00 -18.43
N GLY A 86 -7.76 -8.67 -17.64
CA GLY A 86 -8.49 -9.86 -18.07
C GLY A 86 -7.67 -11.14 -17.91
N THR A 87 -8.38 -12.26 -17.79
CA THR A 87 -7.76 -13.58 -17.58
C THR A 87 -7.73 -14.45 -18.84
N SER A 88 -8.46 -14.03 -19.88
CA SER A 88 -8.59 -14.72 -21.16
C SER A 88 -8.61 -13.70 -22.30
N PRO A 89 -8.18 -14.08 -23.51
CA PRO A 89 -8.24 -13.20 -24.68
C PRO A 89 -9.66 -12.68 -24.92
N GLY A 90 -9.78 -11.37 -25.14
CA GLY A 90 -11.06 -10.68 -25.39
C GLY A 90 -11.82 -10.25 -24.13
N GLN A 91 -11.24 -10.43 -22.94
CA GLN A 91 -11.79 -9.93 -21.68
C GLN A 91 -11.07 -8.69 -21.13
N GLU A 92 -10.11 -8.14 -21.89
CA GLU A 92 -9.32 -6.99 -21.50
C GLU A 92 -10.22 -5.74 -21.37
N ILE A 93 -10.22 -5.10 -20.21
CA ILE A 93 -10.92 -3.81 -20.00
C ILE A 93 -9.97 -2.66 -20.33
N ILE A 94 -8.71 -2.78 -19.91
CA ILE A 94 -7.65 -1.80 -20.08
C ILE A 94 -6.43 -2.52 -20.68
N PRO A 95 -5.69 -1.91 -21.61
CA PRO A 95 -4.45 -2.49 -22.14
C PRO A 95 -3.48 -2.88 -21.01
N ARG A 96 -2.88 -4.06 -21.14
CA ARG A 96 -1.98 -4.64 -20.13
C ARG A 96 -0.84 -3.70 -19.76
N GLU A 97 -0.28 -3.03 -20.76
CA GLU A 97 0.85 -2.12 -20.64
C GLU A 97 0.46 -0.88 -19.83
N ALA A 98 -0.74 -0.34 -20.05
CA ALA A 98 -1.25 0.81 -19.31
C ALA A 98 -1.53 0.45 -17.83
N VAL A 99 -2.07 -0.74 -17.57
CA VAL A 99 -2.26 -1.24 -16.19
C VAL A 99 -0.91 -1.47 -15.52
N SER A 100 0.07 -2.03 -16.23
CA SER A 100 1.42 -2.27 -15.73
C SER A 100 2.09 -0.96 -15.28
N ASP A 101 2.12 0.05 -16.14
CA ASP A 101 2.77 1.33 -15.85
C ASP A 101 2.08 2.06 -14.68
N ALA A 102 0.74 2.04 -14.65
CA ALA A 102 -0.01 2.64 -13.56
C ALA A 102 0.21 1.89 -12.23
N LEU A 103 0.25 0.56 -12.25
CA LEU A 103 0.46 -0.27 -11.07
C LEU A 103 1.86 -0.10 -10.50
N VAL A 104 2.89 -0.05 -11.35
CA VAL A 104 4.27 0.22 -10.92
C VAL A 104 4.34 1.54 -10.16
N ASN A 105 3.79 2.62 -10.72
CA ASN A 105 3.77 3.92 -10.04
C ASN A 105 3.04 3.85 -8.70
N ALA A 106 1.86 3.23 -8.66
CA ALA A 106 1.08 3.10 -7.43
C ALA A 106 1.84 2.34 -6.33
N LEU A 107 2.53 1.24 -6.68
CA LEU A 107 3.28 0.40 -5.75
C LEU A 107 4.58 1.05 -5.26
N VAL A 108 5.17 1.94 -6.07
CA VAL A 108 6.31 2.77 -5.66
C VAL A 108 5.83 3.86 -4.69
N GLU A 109 4.76 4.58 -5.04
CA GLU A 109 4.22 5.68 -4.22
C GLU A 109 3.71 5.21 -2.85
N ASP A 110 3.04 4.05 -2.81
CA ASP A 110 2.52 3.50 -1.55
C ASP A 110 3.56 2.67 -0.77
N GLY A 111 4.75 2.47 -1.34
CA GLY A 111 5.87 1.77 -0.72
C GLY A 111 5.66 0.26 -0.53
N SER A 112 4.69 -0.36 -1.22
CA SER A 112 4.39 -1.79 -1.07
C SER A 112 5.57 -2.69 -1.50
N LEU A 113 6.38 -2.24 -2.46
CA LEU A 113 7.55 -2.96 -2.96
C LEU A 113 8.78 -2.04 -3.01
N PRO A 114 9.53 -1.93 -1.90
CA PRO A 114 10.75 -1.12 -1.86
C PRO A 114 11.76 -1.59 -2.91
N GLY A 115 12.30 -0.64 -3.69
CA GLY A 115 13.27 -0.90 -4.77
C GLY A 115 12.66 -1.32 -6.11
N LEU A 116 11.32 -1.29 -6.24
CA LEU A 116 10.64 -1.59 -7.50
C LEU A 116 11.03 -0.60 -8.61
N ASP A 117 11.24 0.67 -8.27
CA ASP A 117 11.71 1.72 -9.19
C ASP A 117 13.05 1.35 -9.84
N ALA A 118 14.04 1.02 -9.03
CA ALA A 118 15.36 0.59 -9.51
C ALA A 118 15.28 -0.70 -10.34
N ALA A 119 14.45 -1.66 -9.92
CA ALA A 119 14.25 -2.90 -10.66
C ALA A 119 13.60 -2.67 -12.04
N ILE A 120 12.66 -1.73 -12.14
CA ILE A 120 12.03 -1.36 -13.42
C ILE A 120 13.01 -0.61 -14.33
N GLU A 121 13.90 0.23 -13.78
CA GLU A 121 14.99 0.84 -14.55
C GLU A 121 15.97 -0.21 -15.10
N GLU A 122 16.28 -1.25 -14.32
CA GLU A 122 17.19 -2.34 -14.74
C GLU A 122 16.57 -3.27 -15.79
N HIS A 123 15.30 -3.64 -15.62
CA HIS A 123 14.64 -4.65 -16.45
C HIS A 123 13.74 -4.08 -17.57
N GLY A 124 13.49 -2.78 -17.58
CA GLY A 124 12.63 -2.10 -18.53
C GLY A 124 11.14 -2.30 -18.27
N LYS A 125 10.30 -1.48 -18.92
CA LYS A 125 8.84 -1.57 -18.80
C LYS A 125 8.27 -2.66 -19.66
N LEU A 126 7.10 -3.16 -19.28
CA LEU A 126 6.38 -4.17 -20.07
C LEU A 126 6.01 -3.67 -21.47
N SER A 127 5.79 -2.36 -21.64
CA SER A 127 5.54 -1.71 -22.93
C SER A 127 6.77 -1.68 -23.86
N GLU A 128 7.96 -1.85 -23.31
CA GLU A 128 9.25 -1.78 -24.03
C GLU A 128 9.78 -3.19 -24.35
N GLN A 129 9.24 -4.23 -23.72
CA GLN A 129 9.65 -5.61 -23.91
C GLN A 129 8.96 -6.20 -25.14
N GLU A 130 9.76 -6.62 -26.13
CA GLU A 130 9.24 -7.43 -27.23
C GLU A 130 8.90 -8.85 -26.74
N PRO A 131 7.75 -9.42 -27.14
CA PRO A 131 7.39 -10.77 -26.77
C PRO A 131 8.44 -11.76 -27.32
N SER A 132 8.90 -12.66 -26.45
CA SER A 132 9.90 -13.66 -26.82
C SER A 132 9.36 -14.65 -27.87
N GLU A 133 10.26 -15.30 -28.63
CA GLU A 133 9.88 -16.33 -29.60
C GLU A 133 9.06 -17.47 -28.94
N ASP A 134 9.38 -17.81 -27.69
CA ASP A 134 8.66 -18.82 -26.92
C ASP A 134 7.24 -18.37 -26.54
N GLU A 135 7.04 -17.08 -26.21
CA GLU A 135 5.72 -16.52 -25.93
C GLU A 135 4.86 -16.43 -27.19
N LEU A 136 5.46 -16.06 -28.33
CA LEU A 136 4.80 -16.06 -29.64
C LEU A 136 4.41 -17.49 -30.05
N ALA A 137 5.29 -18.47 -29.83
CA ALA A 137 5.00 -19.88 -30.07
C ALA A 137 3.88 -20.40 -29.16
N ALA A 138 3.90 -20.06 -27.86
CA ALA A 138 2.85 -20.44 -26.92
C ALA A 138 1.49 -19.82 -27.28
N ALA A 139 1.47 -18.55 -27.68
CA ALA A 139 0.26 -17.87 -28.15
C ALA A 139 -0.31 -18.53 -29.42
N ALA A 140 0.55 -18.88 -30.38
CA ALA A 140 0.14 -19.57 -31.60
C ALA A 140 -0.41 -20.98 -31.33
N VAL A 141 0.20 -21.73 -30.40
CA VAL A 141 -0.29 -23.05 -29.97
C VAL A 141 -1.66 -22.92 -29.29
N ALA A 142 -1.83 -21.96 -28.38
CA ALA A 142 -3.10 -21.71 -27.70
C ALA A 142 -4.22 -21.37 -28.69
N GLN A 143 -3.94 -20.53 -29.69
CA GLN A 143 -4.88 -20.21 -30.77
C GLN A 143 -5.25 -21.45 -31.60
N SER A 144 -4.28 -22.30 -31.94
CA SER A 144 -4.53 -23.53 -32.73
C SER A 144 -5.37 -24.59 -32.00
N ILE A 145 -5.33 -24.61 -30.66
CA ILE A 145 -6.13 -25.51 -29.82
C ILE A 145 -7.58 -25.02 -29.72
N GLN A 146 -7.80 -23.71 -29.77
CA GLN A 146 -9.11 -23.08 -29.64
C GLN A 146 -9.94 -23.13 -30.93
N GLU A 147 -9.30 -23.39 -32.08
CA GLU A 147 -9.92 -23.52 -33.41
C GLU A 147 -10.24 -24.97 -33.82
N ARG A 148 -10.02 -25.96 -32.94
CA ARG A 148 -10.41 -27.38 -33.14
C ARG A 148 -11.64 -27.75 -32.32
#